data_AF-A0A3C0MF51-F1
#
_entry.id   AF-A0A3C0MF51-F1
#
_cell.length_a   1.000
_cell.length_b   1.000
_cell.length_c   1.000
_cell.angle_alpha   90.00
_cell.angle_beta   90.00
_cell.angle_gamma   90.00
#
_symmetry.space_group_name_H-M   'P 1'
#
loop_
_entity.id
_entity.type
_entity.pdbx_description
1 polymer ?
#
loop_
_entity_poly.entity_id
_entity_poly.type
_entity_poly.pdbx_seq_one_letter_code
_entity_poly.pdbx_strand_id
1 'polypeptide(L)'
;MSKSAPKPDLFNAPKDADKSYSAKDIEVLEGLEPVRRRPGMYIGGTDERALHHLAAEIFDNAMDEAVAGYANRIELHLGADNVLTVRDNGRGIPTDPHPKHRNKSALEIVFTVLHAGGKFSGDAYQTSGGLHGVGASVVNALSAFLEVEVARDRKLFQQRYERGVPVTKLKDMGAVHNRRGTSVTFQPDTEIFGTELQFKPSRLYRMARSKAYLFRGVEIRWSCAPDLLGAHDTTPAEEVFHFPGGLLDYLQTTIGQETTLVPKPFAGRIEGKDGIGTVEWAVTWAPGEDAFIHSYCNTIPTPQGGTHDQGLRAALTKGVRAYAELISHRKAGQITSDDVMNSAQGLLSVFIRDPQFQGQTKDKLSSSDATRIVENAVRDNFDHWLAGSTNDAKRLVEFCVEQADERLKRKAEKEVQRSAAGRRLRLPGKLADCTVQAAAGTEIFLVEGDSAGGSAKQARDRATQAILPLRGKILNVASAAEGKLAQNKELADLVLALGCGTGSRYRQDDLRYDKVIIMTD
;
A
#
# COMPACT_ATOMS: atom_id res chain seq x y z
N MET A 1 11.28 72.26 -22.58
CA MET A 1 12.15 71.05 -22.54
C MET A 1 12.53 70.80 -21.09
N SER A 2 11.93 69.79 -20.47
CA SER A 2 12.16 69.39 -19.08
C SER A 2 12.56 67.92 -19.09
N LYS A 3 13.84 67.62 -18.84
CA LYS A 3 14.40 66.27 -18.83
C LYS A 3 13.98 65.56 -17.54
N SER A 4 13.33 64.40 -17.69
CA SER A 4 12.99 63.48 -16.60
C SER A 4 14.25 62.83 -16.04
N ALA A 5 14.41 62.82 -14.72
CA ALA A 5 15.46 62.10 -14.00
C ALA A 5 15.26 60.57 -14.10
N PRO A 6 16.34 59.77 -14.18
CA PRO A 6 16.24 58.31 -14.26
C PRO A 6 15.90 57.70 -12.89
N LYS A 7 15.06 56.66 -12.91
CA LYS A 7 14.69 55.85 -11.73
C LYS A 7 15.91 55.06 -11.22
N PRO A 8 16.02 54.80 -9.90
CA PRO A 8 17.13 54.03 -9.34
C PRO A 8 17.08 52.57 -9.82
N ASP A 9 18.23 52.09 -10.27
CA ASP A 9 18.47 50.74 -10.75
C ASP A 9 18.45 49.74 -9.59
N LEU A 10 17.47 48.83 -9.62
CA LEU A 10 17.25 47.80 -8.58
C LEU A 10 18.41 46.79 -8.49
N PHE A 11 19.36 46.81 -9.42
CA PHE A 11 20.49 45.88 -9.49
C PHE A 11 21.79 46.41 -8.89
N ASN A 12 21.82 47.64 -8.39
CA ASN A 12 23.01 48.25 -7.75
C ASN A 12 22.82 48.45 -6.24
N ALA A 13 22.36 47.41 -5.55
CA ALA A 13 22.63 47.31 -4.11
C ALA A 13 24.09 46.92 -3.91
N PRO A 14 24.86 47.58 -3.03
CA PRO A 14 26.22 47.15 -2.71
C PRO A 14 26.15 45.72 -2.15
N LYS A 15 26.72 44.75 -2.88
CA LYS A 15 27.02 43.43 -2.32
C LYS A 15 28.01 43.66 -1.19
N ASP A 16 27.59 43.39 0.04
CA ASP A 16 28.51 43.34 1.18
C ASP A 16 29.74 42.52 0.82
N ALA A 17 30.90 43.09 1.14
CA ALA A 17 32.21 42.54 0.84
C ALA A 17 32.38 41.10 1.36
N ASP A 18 32.88 40.23 0.48
CA ASP A 18 33.59 38.98 0.73
C ASP A 18 33.25 38.21 2.02
N LYS A 19 32.13 37.46 1.99
CA LYS A 19 32.16 36.12 2.60
C LYS A 19 32.85 35.19 1.62
N SER A 20 34.18 35.12 1.68
CA SER A 20 34.94 34.17 0.87
C SER A 20 34.59 32.74 1.30
N TYR A 21 33.73 32.06 0.55
CA TYR A 21 33.49 30.63 0.73
C TYR A 21 34.78 29.87 0.44
N SER A 22 35.35 29.28 1.48
CA SER A 22 36.67 28.67 1.49
C SER A 22 36.59 27.22 1.98
N ALA A 23 37.71 26.49 1.93
CA ALA A 23 37.77 25.14 2.48
C ALA A 23 37.39 25.05 3.97
N LYS A 24 37.50 26.15 4.73
CA LYS A 24 37.11 26.20 6.16
C LYS A 24 35.60 26.21 6.37
N ASP A 25 34.84 26.56 5.34
CA ASP A 25 33.36 26.58 5.37
C ASP A 25 32.77 25.20 4.98
N ILE A 26 33.63 24.23 4.62
CA ILE A 26 33.24 22.84 4.39
C ILE A 26 33.28 22.08 5.71
N GLU A 27 32.11 21.81 6.28
CA GLU A 27 31.96 21.00 7.49
C GLU A 27 31.94 19.50 7.12
N VAL A 28 32.85 18.72 7.72
CA VAL A 28 32.87 17.26 7.62
C VAL A 28 32.34 16.70 8.93
N LEU A 29 31.21 16.02 8.87
CA LEU A 29 30.59 15.38 10.02
C LEU A 29 31.15 13.96 10.17
N GLU A 30 31.67 13.64 11.36
CA GLU A 30 32.31 12.35 11.63
C GLU A 30 31.40 11.41 12.44
N GLY A 31 31.65 10.10 12.33
CA GLY A 31 30.94 9.08 13.10
C GLY A 31 29.42 9.11 12.89
N LEU A 32 28.68 9.37 13.96
CA LEU A 32 27.20 9.37 13.98
C LEU A 32 26.58 10.78 14.00
N GLU A 33 27.40 11.84 13.97
CA GLU A 33 26.91 13.22 13.88
C GLU A 33 25.99 13.49 12.67
N PRO A 34 26.26 12.94 11.45
CA PRO A 34 25.35 13.11 10.32
C PRO A 34 23.93 12.61 10.60
N VAL A 35 23.81 11.51 11.36
CA VAL A 35 22.53 10.89 11.71
C VAL A 35 21.71 11.83 12.60
N ARG A 36 22.34 12.42 13.62
CA ARG A 36 21.67 13.36 14.53
C ARG A 36 21.30 14.68 13.84
N ARG A 37 22.13 15.16 12.92
CA ARG A 37 21.85 16.39 12.15
C ARG A 37 20.72 16.20 11.14
N ARG A 38 20.62 15.02 10.53
CA ARG A 38 19.70 14.72 9.43
C ARG A 38 18.94 13.40 9.68
N PRO A 39 18.19 13.24 10.80
CA PRO A 39 17.54 11.98 11.16
C PRO A 39 16.55 11.50 10.09
N GLY A 40 15.89 12.42 9.39
CA GLY A 40 14.94 12.11 8.32
C GLY A 40 15.54 11.25 7.19
N MET A 41 16.83 11.36 6.91
CA MET A 41 17.49 10.52 5.90
C MET A 41 17.64 9.05 6.31
N TYR A 42 17.63 8.77 7.63
CA TYR A 42 17.92 7.45 8.19
C TYR A 42 16.68 6.75 8.74
N ILE A 43 15.72 7.49 9.32
CA ILE A 43 14.50 6.92 9.92
C ILE A 43 13.21 7.51 9.35
N GLY A 44 13.29 8.31 8.28
CA GLY A 44 12.12 8.85 7.58
C GLY A 44 11.45 10.07 8.24
N GLY A 45 11.93 10.54 9.39
CA GLY A 45 11.44 11.75 10.03
C GLY A 45 11.88 11.89 11.49
N THR A 46 11.17 12.72 12.25
CA THR A 46 11.28 12.86 13.72
C THR A 46 9.90 12.88 14.37
N ASP A 47 8.91 12.27 13.72
CA ASP A 47 7.54 12.15 14.20
C ASP A 47 7.33 10.87 15.01
N GLU A 48 6.08 10.61 15.44
CA GLU A 48 5.74 9.39 16.18
C GLU A 48 6.09 8.11 15.40
N ARG A 49 5.94 8.12 14.06
CA ARG A 49 6.30 6.97 13.22
C ARG A 49 7.79 6.70 13.25
N ALA A 50 8.61 7.74 13.11
CA ALA A 50 10.06 7.65 13.17
C ALA A 50 10.54 7.18 14.55
N LEU A 51 9.92 7.64 15.64
CA LEU A 51 10.22 7.17 17.00
C LEU A 51 9.98 5.66 17.16
N HIS A 52 8.82 5.15 16.72
CA HIS A 52 8.54 3.72 16.76
C HIS A 52 9.40 2.90 15.80
N HIS A 53 9.95 3.52 14.75
CA HIS A 53 10.89 2.87 13.84
C HIS A 53 12.21 2.52 14.55
N LEU A 54 12.63 3.29 15.56
CA LEU A 54 13.79 2.93 16.40
C LEU A 54 13.59 1.57 17.09
N ALA A 55 12.39 1.36 17.65
CA ALA A 55 12.02 0.09 18.26
C ALA A 55 12.00 -1.05 17.23
N ALA A 56 11.48 -0.77 16.03
CA ALA A 56 11.44 -1.74 14.93
C ALA A 56 12.84 -2.22 14.54
N GLU A 57 13.83 -1.33 14.42
CA GLU A 57 15.20 -1.67 14.02
C GLU A 57 15.92 -2.60 15.01
N ILE A 58 15.80 -2.34 16.33
CA ILE A 58 16.37 -3.24 17.34
C ILE A 58 15.63 -4.58 17.35
N PHE A 59 14.30 -4.54 17.25
CA PHE A 59 13.49 -5.75 17.26
C PHE A 59 13.65 -6.59 15.99
N ASP A 60 13.90 -5.98 14.83
CA ASP A 60 14.26 -6.68 13.58
C ASP A 60 15.57 -7.44 13.73
N ASN A 61 16.57 -6.85 14.40
CA ASN A 61 17.83 -7.57 14.68
C ASN A 61 17.61 -8.80 15.57
N ALA A 62 16.73 -8.72 16.57
CA ALA A 62 16.36 -9.87 17.39
C ALA A 62 15.60 -10.93 16.59
N MET A 63 14.70 -10.52 15.70
CA MET A 63 13.99 -11.43 14.80
C MET A 63 14.91 -12.11 13.80
N ASP A 64 15.94 -11.42 13.30
CA ASP A 64 16.92 -12.03 12.39
C ASP A 64 17.67 -13.20 13.06
N GLU A 65 17.91 -13.15 14.38
CA GLU A 65 18.45 -14.30 15.14
C GLU A 65 17.46 -15.47 15.25
N ALA A 66 16.15 -15.18 15.33
CA ALA A 66 15.11 -16.19 15.34
C ALA A 66 14.93 -16.84 13.97
N VAL A 67 14.90 -16.02 12.91
CA VAL A 67 14.83 -16.46 11.51
C VAL A 67 16.04 -17.33 11.14
N ALA A 68 17.23 -16.98 11.64
CA ALA A 68 18.43 -17.78 11.47
C ALA A 68 18.47 -19.06 12.33
N GLY A 69 17.45 -19.31 13.16
CA GLY A 69 17.31 -20.52 13.96
C GLY A 69 18.10 -20.53 15.28
N TYR A 70 18.66 -19.40 15.69
CA TYR A 70 19.47 -19.30 16.91
C TYR A 70 18.69 -18.81 18.13
N ALA A 71 17.66 -18.00 17.92
CA ALA A 71 16.74 -17.56 18.95
C ALA A 71 15.39 -18.28 18.83
N ASN A 72 14.76 -18.55 19.97
CA ASN A 72 13.38 -19.02 20.04
C ASN A 72 12.52 -18.18 20.99
N ARG A 73 13.13 -17.20 21.67
CA ARG A 73 12.46 -16.30 22.59
C ARG A 73 12.97 -14.88 22.44
N ILE A 74 12.05 -13.93 22.31
CA ILE A 74 12.33 -12.50 22.33
C ILE A 74 11.42 -11.83 23.37
N GLU A 75 11.96 -10.89 24.11
CA GLU A 75 11.28 -10.10 25.13
C GLU A 75 11.30 -8.63 24.71
N LEU A 76 10.13 -7.98 24.73
CA LEU A 76 9.95 -6.55 24.47
C LEU A 76 9.31 -5.93 25.72
N HIS A 77 10.04 -5.04 26.39
CA HIS A 77 9.59 -4.38 27.62
C HIS A 77 9.65 -2.86 27.49
N LEU A 78 8.52 -2.17 27.70
CA LEU A 78 8.45 -0.71 27.76
C LEU A 78 8.30 -0.23 29.22
N GLY A 79 9.33 0.41 29.77
CA GLY A 79 9.31 1.00 31.11
C GLY A 79 8.68 2.40 31.15
N ALA A 80 8.33 2.87 32.35
CA ALA A 80 7.60 4.13 32.59
C ALA A 80 8.33 5.39 32.05
N ASP A 81 9.66 5.39 32.03
CA ASP A 81 10.48 6.54 31.59
C ASP A 81 10.72 6.59 30.07
N ASN A 82 9.80 6.04 29.28
CA ASN A 82 9.95 5.90 27.82
C ASN A 82 11.22 5.10 27.42
N VAL A 83 11.61 4.16 28.29
CA VAL A 83 12.77 3.28 28.11
C VAL A 83 12.29 1.96 27.53
N LEU A 84 12.83 1.58 26.37
CA LEU A 84 12.50 0.33 25.70
C LEU A 84 13.66 -0.66 25.84
N THR A 85 13.35 -1.88 26.27
CA THR A 85 14.27 -3.01 26.28
C THR A 85 13.81 -4.07 25.30
N VAL A 86 14.72 -4.48 24.41
CA VAL A 86 14.55 -5.64 23.53
C VAL A 86 15.61 -6.67 23.89
N ARG A 87 15.19 -7.90 24.15
CA ARG A 87 16.11 -8.98 24.51
C ARG A 87 15.82 -10.24 23.71
N ASP A 88 16.84 -10.82 23.10
CA ASP A 88 16.78 -12.13 22.46
C ASP A 88 17.57 -13.17 23.24
N ASN A 89 17.34 -14.44 22.91
CA ASN A 89 18.18 -15.55 23.35
C ASN A 89 18.95 -16.20 22.19
N GLY A 90 19.40 -15.41 21.22
CA GLY A 90 20.22 -15.82 20.10
C GLY A 90 21.68 -16.03 20.47
N ARG A 91 22.57 -15.84 19.49
CA ARG A 91 24.03 -16.04 19.64
C ARG A 91 24.72 -14.97 20.48
N GLY A 92 24.14 -13.77 20.55
CA GLY A 92 24.79 -12.60 21.12
C GLY A 92 25.75 -11.92 20.15
N ILE A 93 25.73 -10.59 20.09
CA ILE A 93 26.64 -9.79 19.25
C ILE A 93 28.10 -10.10 19.61
N PRO A 94 29.02 -10.31 18.63
CA PRO A 94 30.42 -10.58 18.93
C PRO A 94 31.06 -9.46 19.76
N THR A 95 31.81 -9.82 20.79
CA THR A 95 32.47 -8.90 21.72
C THR A 95 33.98 -8.80 21.50
N ASP A 96 34.54 -9.65 20.65
CA ASP A 96 35.97 -9.70 20.35
C ASP A 96 36.46 -8.44 19.62
N PRO A 97 37.74 -8.08 19.74
CA PRO A 97 38.34 -6.98 18.98
C PRO A 97 38.14 -7.15 17.46
N HIS A 98 37.72 -6.09 16.78
CA HIS A 98 37.47 -6.17 15.33
C HIS A 98 38.78 -6.25 14.54
N PRO A 99 38.94 -7.14 13.54
CA PRO A 99 40.21 -7.33 12.82
C PRO A 99 40.78 -6.05 12.17
N LYS A 100 39.90 -5.19 11.63
CA LYS A 100 40.27 -3.89 11.03
C LYS A 100 40.38 -2.75 12.04
N HIS A 101 39.76 -2.89 13.22
CA HIS A 101 39.72 -1.87 14.27
C HIS A 101 40.11 -2.51 15.61
N ARG A 102 41.39 -2.88 15.75
CA ARG A 102 41.87 -3.69 16.89
C ARG A 102 41.64 -3.06 18.26
N ASN A 103 41.44 -1.74 18.31
CA ASN A 103 41.18 -1.00 19.55
C ASN A 103 39.70 -0.96 19.96
N LYS A 104 38.80 -1.50 19.13
CA LYS A 104 37.36 -1.51 19.36
C LYS A 104 36.81 -2.93 19.30
N SER A 105 35.87 -3.26 20.18
CA SER A 105 35.12 -4.52 20.09
C SER A 105 34.20 -4.49 18.87
N ALA A 106 33.85 -5.66 18.34
CA ALA A 106 32.84 -5.76 17.29
C ALA A 106 31.49 -5.20 17.74
N LEU A 107 31.13 -5.36 19.04
CA LEU A 107 29.98 -4.71 19.67
C LEU A 107 30.02 -3.18 19.50
N GLU A 108 31.12 -2.55 19.87
CA GLU A 108 31.25 -1.10 19.74
C GLU A 108 31.18 -0.64 18.29
N ILE A 109 31.77 -1.40 17.37
CA ILE A 109 31.72 -1.10 15.93
C ILE A 109 30.26 -1.11 15.41
N VAL A 110 29.46 -2.11 15.78
CA VAL A 110 28.04 -2.22 15.36
C VAL A 110 27.22 -1.01 15.81
N PHE A 111 27.50 -0.46 16.99
CA PHE A 111 26.74 0.67 17.54
C PHE A 111 27.33 2.05 17.23
N THR A 112 28.57 2.16 16.75
CA THR A 112 29.25 3.47 16.54
C THR A 112 29.66 3.74 15.09
N VAL A 113 29.60 2.75 14.21
CA VAL A 113 30.01 2.87 12.81
C VAL A 113 28.83 2.57 11.90
N LEU A 114 28.55 3.46 10.96
CA LEU A 114 27.55 3.23 9.91
C LEU A 114 28.05 2.15 8.94
N HIS A 115 27.13 1.36 8.41
CA HIS A 115 27.43 0.27 7.47
C HIS A 115 28.36 -0.80 8.05
N ALA A 116 28.22 -1.06 9.35
CA ALA A 116 28.99 -2.08 10.05
C ALA A 116 28.06 -3.19 10.57
N GLY A 117 28.27 -4.42 10.09
CA GLY A 117 27.48 -5.57 10.52
C GLY A 117 27.85 -6.86 9.81
N GLY A 118 27.53 -8.01 10.40
CA GLY A 118 27.77 -9.33 9.79
C GLY A 118 26.80 -9.69 8.67
N LYS A 119 25.87 -8.79 8.33
CA LYS A 119 24.77 -9.02 7.38
C LYS A 119 25.14 -8.74 5.91
N PHE A 120 26.37 -8.26 5.65
CA PHE A 120 26.87 -7.99 4.30
C PHE A 120 27.53 -9.22 3.62
N SER A 121 28.07 -10.14 4.42
CA SER A 121 28.55 -11.44 3.95
C SER A 121 27.43 -12.44 4.17
N GLY A 122 26.82 -12.95 3.10
CA GLY A 122 25.65 -13.86 3.14
C GLY A 122 25.84 -15.20 3.87
N ASP A 123 26.96 -15.39 4.58
CA ASP A 123 27.32 -16.59 5.32
C ASP A 123 26.69 -16.64 6.73
N ALA A 124 26.47 -15.49 7.38
CA ALA A 124 25.99 -15.43 8.77
C ALA A 124 24.47 -15.28 8.90
N TYR A 125 23.82 -14.67 7.89
CA TYR A 125 22.37 -14.47 7.80
C TYR A 125 21.94 -14.59 6.33
N GLN A 126 21.11 -15.58 6.02
CA GLN A 126 20.72 -15.87 4.64
C GLN A 126 19.47 -15.09 4.17
N THR A 127 18.56 -14.77 5.09
CA THR A 127 17.25 -14.15 4.82
C THR A 127 16.92 -13.05 5.85
N SER A 128 17.90 -12.19 6.13
CA SER A 128 17.76 -11.10 7.10
C SER A 128 17.06 -9.87 6.51
N GLY A 129 16.26 -9.18 7.30
CA GLY A 129 15.64 -7.90 6.92
C GLY A 129 16.58 -6.69 7.06
N GLY A 130 17.61 -6.78 7.90
CA GLY A 130 18.57 -5.71 8.17
C GLY A 130 19.75 -5.66 7.19
N LEU A 131 19.60 -5.07 6.01
CA LEU A 131 20.65 -5.13 4.98
C LEU A 131 21.69 -4.02 4.99
N HIS A 132 21.36 -2.87 5.58
CA HIS A 132 22.19 -1.68 5.40
C HIS A 132 23.28 -1.52 6.49
N GLY A 133 23.22 -2.31 7.57
CA GLY A 133 24.18 -2.22 8.69
C GLY A 133 24.20 -0.86 9.39
N VAL A 134 23.07 -0.13 9.36
CA VAL A 134 22.92 1.20 9.98
C VAL A 134 21.91 1.23 11.13
N GLY A 135 21.02 0.25 11.24
CA GLY A 135 19.89 0.28 12.18
C GLY A 135 20.30 0.53 13.63
N ALA A 136 21.13 -0.36 14.18
CA ALA A 136 21.57 -0.28 15.57
C ALA A 136 22.37 0.99 15.90
N SER A 137 23.23 1.44 14.98
CA SER A 137 24.02 2.67 15.15
C SER A 137 23.16 3.94 15.02
N VAL A 138 22.13 3.92 14.17
CA VAL A 138 21.15 5.01 14.08
C VAL A 138 20.32 5.08 15.36
N VAL A 139 19.86 3.95 15.91
CA VAL A 139 19.16 3.94 17.21
C VAL A 139 20.06 4.50 18.30
N ASN A 140 21.34 4.11 18.35
CA ASN A 140 22.29 4.66 19.31
C ASN A 140 22.47 6.18 19.15
N ALA A 141 22.63 6.66 17.92
CA ALA A 141 22.78 8.10 17.63
C ALA A 141 21.57 8.92 18.09
N LEU A 142 20.36 8.37 17.93
CA LEU A 142 19.09 9.06 18.18
C LEU A 142 18.51 8.78 19.58
N SER A 143 19.28 8.14 20.46
CA SER A 143 18.91 7.87 21.85
C SER A 143 19.65 8.82 22.80
N ALA A 144 18.99 9.26 23.87
CA ALA A 144 19.63 9.96 24.97
C ALA A 144 20.68 9.06 25.61
N PHE A 145 20.30 7.82 25.91
CA PHE A 145 21.23 6.74 26.26
C PHE A 145 20.83 5.43 25.58
N LEU A 146 21.82 4.58 25.38
CA LEU A 146 21.65 3.19 24.95
C LEU A 146 22.61 2.30 25.74
N GLU A 147 22.12 1.20 26.26
CA GLU A 147 22.89 0.21 27.01
C GLU A 147 22.70 -1.16 26.39
N VAL A 148 23.81 -1.87 26.19
CA VAL A 148 23.82 -3.20 25.59
C VAL A 148 24.44 -4.18 26.55
N GLU A 149 23.73 -5.27 26.80
CA GLU A 149 24.24 -6.45 27.47
C GLU A 149 24.34 -7.62 26.51
N VAL A 150 25.49 -8.28 26.46
CA VAL A 150 25.69 -9.51 25.68
C VAL A 150 26.04 -10.65 26.61
N ALA A 151 25.21 -11.68 26.62
CA ALA A 151 25.52 -12.94 27.28
C ALA A 151 26.06 -13.93 26.22
N ARG A 152 27.36 -14.19 26.26
CA ARG A 152 28.06 -15.07 25.31
C ARG A 152 29.21 -15.78 26.01
N ASP A 153 29.45 -17.04 25.65
CA ASP A 153 30.54 -17.86 26.23
C ASP A 153 30.55 -17.89 27.78
N ARG A 154 29.35 -17.93 28.38
CA ARG A 154 29.09 -17.90 29.84
C ARG A 154 29.60 -16.64 30.54
N LYS A 155 29.84 -15.57 29.80
CA LYS A 155 30.20 -14.25 30.31
C LYS A 155 29.11 -13.24 29.95
N LEU A 156 28.93 -12.26 30.83
CA LEU A 156 28.08 -11.11 30.60
C LEU A 156 28.97 -9.90 30.30
N PHE A 157 28.78 -9.28 29.15
CA PHE A 157 29.45 -8.04 28.78
C PHE A 157 28.44 -6.90 28.75
N GLN A 158 28.86 -5.72 29.18
CA GLN A 158 28.03 -4.52 29.17
C GLN A 158 28.78 -3.34 28.57
N GLN A 159 28.09 -2.54 27.75
CA GLN A 159 28.59 -1.26 27.26
C GLN A 159 27.45 -0.23 27.19
N ARG A 160 27.76 1.00 27.62
CA ARG A 160 26.81 2.13 27.64
C ARG A 160 27.26 3.23 26.68
N TYR A 161 26.28 3.84 26.04
CA TYR A 161 26.42 4.93 25.09
C TYR A 161 25.47 6.06 25.47
N GLU A 162 25.87 7.29 25.15
CA GLU A 162 25.05 8.49 25.24
C GLU A 162 25.14 9.22 23.90
N ARG A 163 23.99 9.44 23.25
CA ARG A 163 23.90 10.17 21.96
C ARG A 163 24.85 9.64 20.88
N GLY A 164 25.01 8.32 20.79
CA GLY A 164 25.89 7.66 19.83
C GLY A 164 27.35 7.49 20.28
N VAL A 165 27.75 8.08 21.42
CA VAL A 165 29.13 8.06 21.91
C VAL A 165 29.29 7.02 23.02
N PRO A 166 30.29 6.12 22.97
CA PRO A 166 30.56 5.19 24.06
C PRO A 166 31.06 5.95 25.30
N VAL A 167 30.30 5.86 26.40
CA VAL A 167 30.68 6.48 27.70
C VAL A 167 31.43 5.52 28.60
N THR A 168 31.32 4.21 28.33
CA THR A 168 32.13 3.18 28.98
C THR A 168 32.88 2.35 27.94
N LYS A 169 34.06 1.84 28.34
CA LYS A 169 34.64 0.67 27.65
C LYS A 169 33.73 -0.55 27.84
N LEU A 170 33.92 -1.58 27.03
CA LEU A 170 33.28 -2.87 27.22
C LEU A 170 33.70 -3.47 28.57
N LYS A 171 32.73 -3.67 29.47
CA LYS A 171 32.96 -4.25 30.81
C LYS A 171 32.61 -5.73 30.80
N ASP A 172 33.51 -6.57 31.31
CA ASP A 172 33.20 -7.97 31.68
C ASP A 172 32.53 -7.93 33.06
N MET A 173 31.23 -8.22 33.10
CA MET A 173 30.39 -8.21 34.30
C MET A 173 30.46 -9.55 35.05
N GLY A 174 31.30 -10.48 34.60
CA GLY A 174 31.52 -11.77 35.23
C GLY A 174 30.74 -12.91 34.56
N ALA A 175 30.78 -14.06 35.23
CA ALA A 175 30.17 -15.28 34.73
C ALA A 175 28.64 -15.23 34.84
N VAL A 176 27.95 -15.76 33.83
CA VAL A 176 26.49 -15.91 33.82
C VAL A 176 26.11 -17.32 33.38
N HIS A 177 25.14 -17.89 34.08
CA HIS A 177 24.60 -19.23 33.80
C HIS A 177 23.18 -19.13 33.22
N ASN A 178 22.82 -20.07 32.34
CA ASN A 178 21.49 -20.16 31.74
C ASN A 178 21.02 -18.88 31.02
N ARG A 179 21.96 -18.05 30.56
CA ARG A 179 21.71 -16.83 29.81
C ARG A 179 22.58 -16.83 28.54
N ARG A 180 21.95 -16.48 27.42
CA ARG A 180 22.61 -16.20 26.13
C ARG A 180 21.84 -15.11 25.39
N GLY A 181 22.43 -14.52 24.36
CA GLY A 181 21.79 -13.54 23.50
C GLY A 181 22.15 -12.10 23.85
N THR A 182 21.41 -11.16 23.28
CA THR A 182 21.64 -9.72 23.44
C THR A 182 20.44 -9.06 24.13
N SER A 183 20.71 -8.08 24.98
CA SER A 183 19.72 -7.15 25.51
C SER A 183 20.12 -5.73 25.12
N VAL A 184 19.23 -4.98 24.49
CA VAL A 184 19.43 -3.57 24.14
C VAL A 184 18.35 -2.76 24.83
N THR A 185 18.77 -1.84 25.69
CA THR A 185 17.90 -0.92 26.42
C THR A 185 18.21 0.50 25.98
N PHE A 186 17.22 1.28 25.58
CA PHE A 186 17.47 2.66 25.13
C PHE A 186 16.30 3.59 25.42
N GLN A 187 16.60 4.89 25.47
CA GLN A 187 15.63 5.96 25.60
C GLN A 187 15.80 6.94 24.43
N PRO A 188 14.76 7.22 23.63
CA PRO A 188 14.84 8.20 22.54
C PRO A 188 15.27 9.59 23.04
N ASP A 189 16.07 10.30 22.25
CA ASP A 189 16.56 11.63 22.62
C ASP A 189 15.49 12.72 22.47
N THR A 190 15.14 13.36 23.58
CA THR A 190 14.15 14.46 23.60
C THR A 190 14.64 15.71 22.86
N GLU A 191 15.95 15.88 22.64
CA GLU A 191 16.48 16.95 21.77
C GLU A 191 16.10 16.77 20.30
N ILE A 192 15.79 15.54 19.88
CA ILE A 192 15.47 15.19 18.49
C ILE A 192 13.97 15.01 18.30
N PHE A 193 13.31 14.31 19.22
CA PHE A 193 11.88 13.98 19.12
C PHE A 193 10.98 14.93 19.93
N GLY A 194 11.55 15.84 20.71
CA GLY A 194 10.80 16.65 21.67
C GLY A 194 10.41 15.87 22.93
N THR A 195 9.84 16.57 23.92
CA THR A 195 9.44 16.00 25.21
C THR A 195 8.08 15.31 25.19
N GLU A 196 7.22 15.68 24.23
CA GLU A 196 5.85 15.18 24.12
C GLU A 196 5.74 13.82 23.43
N LEU A 197 6.73 13.46 22.59
CA LEU A 197 6.71 12.19 21.86
C LEU A 197 7.24 11.06 22.74
N GLN A 198 6.37 10.08 22.99
CA GLN A 198 6.68 8.86 23.73
C GLN A 198 6.23 7.63 22.93
N PHE A 199 6.83 6.47 23.23
CA PHE A 199 6.36 5.20 22.72
C PHE A 199 4.91 4.96 23.14
N LYS A 200 4.10 4.49 22.20
CA LYS A 200 2.71 4.09 22.44
C LYS A 200 2.67 2.58 22.71
N PRO A 201 2.26 2.13 23.91
CA PRO A 201 2.17 0.71 24.25
C PRO A 201 1.38 -0.08 23.20
N SER A 202 0.21 0.43 22.78
CA SER A 202 -0.65 -0.21 21.78
C SER A 202 0.00 -0.42 20.42
N ARG A 203 0.96 0.43 20.03
CA ARG A 203 1.67 0.31 18.75
C ARG A 203 2.81 -0.70 18.84
N LEU A 204 3.57 -0.70 19.93
CA LEU A 204 4.61 -1.69 20.19
C LEU A 204 4.02 -3.09 20.41
N TYR A 205 2.92 -3.20 21.16
CA TYR A 205 2.16 -4.43 21.35
C TYR A 205 1.72 -5.03 20.02
N ARG A 206 1.07 -4.23 19.16
CA ARG A 206 0.67 -4.68 17.81
C ARG A 206 1.87 -5.12 16.97
N MET A 207 2.97 -4.36 17.03
CA MET A 207 4.21 -4.74 16.33
C MET A 207 4.77 -6.08 16.83
N ALA A 208 4.87 -6.28 18.15
CA ALA A 208 5.30 -7.54 18.76
C ALA A 208 4.43 -8.72 18.34
N ARG A 209 3.10 -8.53 18.42
CA ARG A 209 2.12 -9.54 18.03
C ARG A 209 2.20 -9.88 16.55
N SER A 210 2.28 -8.89 15.67
CA SER A 210 2.42 -9.12 14.22
C SER A 210 3.67 -9.93 13.91
N LYS A 211 4.83 -9.63 14.52
CA LYS A 211 6.06 -10.38 14.26
C LYS A 211 5.99 -11.84 14.75
N ALA A 212 5.24 -12.12 15.80
CA ALA A 212 5.03 -13.48 16.29
C ALA A 212 4.29 -14.37 15.27
N TYR A 213 3.39 -13.78 14.47
CA TYR A 213 2.72 -14.51 13.39
C TYR A 213 3.65 -14.79 12.19
N LEU A 214 4.68 -13.97 11.97
CA LEU A 214 5.54 -14.04 10.77
C LEU A 214 6.58 -15.16 10.82
N PHE A 215 6.90 -15.67 12.00
CA PHE A 215 7.86 -16.76 12.17
C PHE A 215 7.30 -17.82 13.12
N ARG A 216 6.87 -18.94 12.55
CA ARG A 216 6.27 -20.04 13.31
C ARG A 216 7.28 -20.55 14.35
N GLY A 217 6.86 -20.57 15.62
CA GLY A 217 7.62 -21.14 16.72
C GLY A 217 8.53 -20.16 17.50
N VAL A 218 8.54 -18.87 17.18
CA VAL A 218 9.12 -17.87 18.10
C VAL A 218 8.13 -17.54 19.21
N GLU A 219 8.60 -17.53 20.45
CA GLU A 219 7.89 -16.98 21.59
C GLU A 219 8.26 -15.51 21.76
N ILE A 220 7.29 -14.59 21.64
CA ILE A 220 7.51 -13.17 21.88
C ILE A 220 6.78 -12.77 23.15
N ARG A 221 7.51 -12.29 24.15
CA ARG A 221 6.97 -11.81 25.41
C ARG A 221 6.87 -10.29 25.39
N TRP A 222 5.66 -9.78 25.44
CA TRP A 222 5.38 -8.35 25.58
C TRP A 222 5.17 -8.01 27.05
N SER A 223 5.71 -6.86 27.47
CA SER A 223 5.34 -6.23 28.73
C SER A 223 5.49 -4.71 28.67
N CYS A 224 4.72 -3.98 29.48
CA CYS A 224 4.90 -2.56 29.69
C CYS A 224 4.54 -2.15 31.12
N ALA A 225 5.07 -1.02 31.57
CA ALA A 225 4.72 -0.45 32.86
C ALA A 225 3.21 -0.13 32.89
N PRO A 226 2.44 -0.62 33.89
CA PRO A 226 0.99 -0.40 33.96
C PRO A 226 0.57 1.07 33.93
N ASP A 227 1.41 1.97 34.46
CA ASP A 227 1.17 3.42 34.50
C ASP A 227 1.10 4.07 33.11
N LEU A 228 1.59 3.39 32.06
CA LEU A 228 1.51 3.85 30.68
C LEU A 228 0.16 3.52 30.02
N LEU A 229 -0.67 2.71 30.66
CA LEU A 229 -1.96 2.28 30.13
C LEU A 229 -3.07 3.18 30.69
N GLY A 230 -3.83 3.80 29.80
CA GLY A 230 -5.00 4.58 30.19
C GLY A 230 -6.15 3.68 30.66
N ALA A 231 -7.12 4.26 31.39
CA ALA A 231 -8.30 3.53 31.89
C ALA A 231 -9.18 2.90 30.78
N HIS A 232 -9.00 3.32 29.53
CA HIS A 232 -9.70 2.81 28.35
C HIS A 232 -8.77 2.10 27.35
N ASP A 233 -7.51 1.85 27.71
CA ASP A 233 -6.58 1.15 26.83
C ASP A 233 -6.90 -0.35 26.85
N THR A 234 -7.05 -0.94 25.66
CA THR A 234 -7.27 -2.39 25.48
C THR A 234 -5.96 -3.17 25.43
N THR A 235 -4.82 -2.50 25.46
CA THR A 235 -3.49 -3.12 25.41
C THR A 235 -3.20 -3.78 26.75
N PRO A 236 -2.91 -5.09 26.80
CA PRO A 236 -2.55 -5.75 28.04
C PRO A 236 -1.16 -5.31 28.51
N ALA A 237 -0.99 -5.22 29.83
CA ALA A 237 0.30 -4.90 30.45
C ALA A 237 1.35 -5.95 30.15
N GLU A 238 0.95 -7.23 30.05
CA GLU A 238 1.82 -8.36 29.70
C GLU A 238 1.07 -9.36 28.83
N GLU A 239 1.75 -9.93 27.83
CA GLU A 239 1.21 -11.05 27.04
C GLU A 239 2.34 -11.88 26.43
N VAL A 240 2.11 -13.18 26.26
CA VAL A 240 3.04 -14.08 25.57
C VAL A 240 2.41 -14.51 24.24
N PHE A 241 3.06 -14.17 23.14
CA PHE A 241 2.64 -14.53 21.80
C PHE A 241 3.37 -15.78 21.33
N HIS A 242 2.60 -16.76 20.86
CA HIS A 242 3.11 -17.95 20.20
C HIS A 242 2.04 -18.50 19.24
N PHE A 243 2.28 -18.36 17.94
CA PHE A 243 1.28 -18.67 16.90
C PHE A 243 1.80 -19.76 15.94
N PRO A 244 1.54 -21.04 16.22
CA PRO A 244 2.05 -22.15 15.41
C PRO A 244 1.42 -22.23 14.02
N GLY A 245 0.20 -21.71 13.83
CA GLY A 245 -0.47 -21.64 12.53
C GLY A 245 -0.02 -20.47 11.66
N GLY A 246 0.84 -19.59 12.17
CA GLY A 246 1.47 -18.51 11.41
C GLY A 246 0.47 -17.52 10.81
N LEU A 247 0.55 -17.30 9.50
CA LEU A 247 -0.32 -16.32 8.82
C LEU A 247 -1.80 -16.71 8.80
N LEU A 248 -2.13 -18.00 8.91
CA LEU A 248 -3.53 -18.43 8.96
C LEU A 248 -4.18 -17.96 10.27
N ASP A 249 -3.52 -18.17 11.41
CA ASP A 249 -3.99 -17.70 12.72
C ASP A 249 -4.14 -16.18 12.72
N TYR A 250 -3.20 -15.48 12.07
CA TYR A 250 -3.24 -14.04 11.95
C TYR A 250 -4.45 -13.58 11.11
N LEU A 251 -4.68 -14.20 9.95
CA LEU A 251 -5.82 -13.86 9.11
C LEU A 251 -7.13 -14.08 9.87
N GLN A 252 -7.30 -15.25 10.50
CA GLN A 252 -8.50 -15.59 11.25
C GLN A 252 -8.77 -14.62 12.41
N THR A 253 -7.71 -14.17 13.08
CA THR A 253 -7.84 -13.16 14.15
C THR A 253 -8.20 -11.79 13.60
N THR A 254 -7.69 -11.45 12.41
CA THR A 254 -7.93 -10.15 11.77
C THR A 254 -9.36 -10.03 11.26
N ILE A 255 -9.87 -11.08 10.59
CA ILE A 255 -11.24 -11.11 10.04
C ILE A 255 -12.31 -11.29 11.13
N GLY A 256 -11.96 -11.90 12.27
CA GLY A 256 -12.89 -12.08 13.38
C GLY A 256 -14.19 -12.80 13.01
N GLN A 257 -15.30 -12.06 12.98
CA GLN A 257 -16.65 -12.56 12.67
C GLN A 257 -17.20 -12.07 11.31
N GLU A 258 -16.35 -11.48 10.47
CA GLU A 258 -16.74 -11.02 9.13
C GLU A 258 -17.27 -12.18 8.26
N THR A 259 -18.22 -11.87 7.39
CA THR A 259 -18.81 -12.88 6.48
C THR A 259 -17.89 -13.08 5.27
N THR A 260 -17.31 -14.27 5.16
CA THR A 260 -16.44 -14.63 4.04
C THR A 260 -17.20 -15.40 2.96
N LEU A 261 -16.78 -15.21 1.70
CA LEU A 261 -17.31 -15.90 0.52
C LEU A 261 -17.07 -17.41 0.57
N VAL A 262 -15.90 -17.80 1.09
CA VAL A 262 -15.49 -19.19 1.26
C VAL A 262 -15.24 -19.49 2.74
N PRO A 263 -15.65 -20.67 3.24
CA PRO A 263 -15.57 -20.99 4.66
C PRO A 263 -14.13 -21.26 5.13
N LYS A 264 -13.26 -21.75 4.23
CA LYS A 264 -11.85 -22.01 4.52
C LYS A 264 -10.98 -21.02 3.75
N PRO A 265 -10.17 -20.18 4.43
CA PRO A 265 -9.18 -19.36 3.75
C PRO A 265 -8.22 -20.22 2.92
N PHE A 266 -7.76 -19.69 1.79
CA PHE A 266 -6.67 -20.25 1.03
C PHE A 266 -5.35 -19.89 1.71
N ALA A 267 -4.75 -20.85 2.41
CA ALA A 267 -3.49 -20.66 3.11
C ALA A 267 -2.51 -21.79 2.81
N GLY A 268 -1.22 -21.47 2.85
CA GLY A 268 -0.16 -22.42 2.56
C GLY A 268 1.21 -21.87 2.86
N ARG A 269 2.19 -22.77 2.90
CA ARG A 269 3.60 -22.44 3.08
C ARG A 269 4.44 -23.37 2.23
N ILE A 270 5.35 -22.80 1.46
CA ILE A 270 6.41 -23.53 0.76
C ILE A 270 7.72 -23.09 1.38
N GLU A 271 8.47 -24.06 1.89
CA GLU A 271 9.83 -23.81 2.39
C GLU A 271 10.80 -23.86 1.23
N GLY A 272 11.63 -22.83 1.13
CA GLY A 272 12.74 -22.81 0.19
C GLY A 272 14.00 -23.45 0.78
N LYS A 273 15.01 -23.67 -0.06
CA LYS A 273 16.28 -24.28 0.38
C LYS A 273 16.98 -23.37 1.39
N ASP A 274 17.37 -23.93 2.53
CA ASP A 274 18.01 -23.20 3.64
C ASP A 274 17.18 -21.98 4.11
N GLY A 275 15.85 -22.03 3.93
CA GLY A 275 14.92 -20.93 4.27
C GLY A 275 14.80 -19.85 3.18
N ILE A 276 15.70 -19.79 2.20
CA ILE A 276 15.65 -18.84 1.08
C ILE A 276 14.60 -19.27 0.06
N GLY A 277 13.70 -18.35 -0.28
CA GLY A 277 12.56 -18.60 -1.16
C GLY A 277 11.36 -19.16 -0.42
N THR A 278 11.36 -19.13 0.91
CA THR A 278 10.18 -19.51 1.70
C THR A 278 9.07 -18.51 1.46
N VAL A 279 7.87 -19.00 1.13
CA VAL A 279 6.66 -18.21 0.92
C VAL A 279 5.57 -18.76 1.81
N GLU A 280 4.95 -17.91 2.61
CA GLU A 280 3.76 -18.22 3.40
C GLU A 280 2.66 -17.24 3.02
N TRP A 281 1.44 -17.73 2.86
CA TRP A 281 0.28 -16.92 2.51
C TRP A 281 -0.97 -17.39 3.24
N ALA A 282 -1.90 -16.47 3.44
CA ALA A 282 -3.27 -16.74 3.83
C ALA A 282 -4.18 -15.68 3.17
N VAL A 283 -5.21 -16.11 2.46
CA VAL A 283 -6.12 -15.23 1.72
C VAL A 283 -7.55 -15.71 1.88
N THR A 284 -8.47 -14.77 2.09
CA THR A 284 -9.91 -14.99 2.03
C THR A 284 -10.58 -13.88 1.22
N TRP A 285 -11.85 -14.06 0.88
CA TRP A 285 -12.64 -13.06 0.20
C TRP A 285 -13.84 -12.70 1.07
N ALA A 286 -14.04 -11.44 1.37
CA ALA A 286 -15.12 -10.93 2.22
C ALA A 286 -15.89 -9.83 1.47
N PRO A 287 -16.95 -10.19 0.70
CA PRO A 287 -17.74 -9.22 -0.03
C PRO A 287 -18.41 -8.23 0.93
N GLY A 288 -18.23 -6.93 0.68
CA GLY A 288 -18.80 -5.85 1.51
C GLY A 288 -17.86 -5.30 2.57
N GLU A 289 -16.74 -5.97 2.83
CA GLU A 289 -15.68 -5.50 3.72
C GLU A 289 -14.53 -4.86 2.95
N ASP A 290 -13.71 -4.06 3.64
CA ASP A 290 -12.53 -3.45 3.04
C ASP A 290 -11.47 -4.50 2.70
N ALA A 291 -11.00 -4.48 1.45
CA ALA A 291 -9.92 -5.34 1.01
C ALA A 291 -8.56 -4.85 1.53
N PHE A 292 -7.71 -5.80 1.92
CA PHE A 292 -6.33 -5.52 2.33
C PHE A 292 -5.41 -6.69 1.98
N ILE A 293 -4.17 -6.35 1.63
CA ILE A 293 -3.07 -7.32 1.61
C ILE A 293 -1.94 -6.78 2.46
N HIS A 294 -1.68 -7.44 3.58
CA HIS A 294 -0.55 -7.14 4.44
C HIS A 294 0.62 -8.04 4.03
N SER A 295 1.64 -7.43 3.43
CA SER A 295 2.79 -8.15 2.89
C SER A 295 4.05 -7.86 3.70
N TYR A 296 4.93 -8.86 3.76
CA TYR A 296 6.17 -8.84 4.54
C TYR A 296 7.30 -9.47 3.74
N CYS A 297 8.50 -8.93 3.88
CA CYS A 297 9.73 -9.50 3.34
C CYS A 297 10.77 -9.61 4.46
N ASN A 298 11.26 -10.83 4.73
CA ASN A 298 12.20 -11.11 5.82
C ASN A 298 11.71 -10.52 7.16
N THR A 299 10.43 -10.74 7.49
CA THR A 299 9.72 -10.19 8.67
C THR A 299 9.46 -8.68 8.69
N ILE A 300 9.94 -7.94 7.69
CA ILE A 300 9.74 -6.48 7.59
C ILE A 300 8.44 -6.19 6.82
N PRO A 301 7.54 -5.36 7.37
CA PRO A 301 6.31 -4.99 6.68
C PRO A 301 6.59 -4.15 5.43
N THR A 302 5.88 -4.47 4.34
CA THR A 302 5.91 -3.71 3.08
C THR A 302 4.52 -3.11 2.82
N PRO A 303 4.14 -2.01 3.52
CA PRO A 303 2.81 -1.41 3.43
C PRO A 303 2.43 -0.91 2.04
N GLN A 304 3.41 -0.59 1.18
CA GLN A 304 3.17 -0.21 -0.22
C GLN A 304 3.28 -1.40 -1.19
N GLY A 305 3.30 -2.63 -0.66
CA GLY A 305 3.42 -3.86 -1.43
C GLY A 305 4.78 -3.99 -2.11
N GLY A 306 4.78 -4.50 -3.34
CA GLY A 306 6.01 -4.70 -4.11
C GLY A 306 5.89 -5.82 -5.13
N THR A 307 7.04 -6.32 -5.56
CA THR A 307 7.15 -7.39 -6.55
C THR A 307 6.58 -8.73 -6.08
N HIS A 308 6.71 -9.07 -4.79
CA HIS A 308 6.10 -10.23 -4.15
C HIS A 308 4.56 -10.16 -4.13
N ASP A 309 3.99 -9.02 -3.77
CA ASP A 309 2.53 -8.79 -3.80
C ASP A 309 1.98 -8.94 -5.23
N GLN A 310 2.70 -8.44 -6.24
CA GLN A 310 2.35 -8.65 -7.65
C GLN A 310 2.36 -10.13 -8.04
N GLY A 311 3.31 -10.91 -7.52
CA GLY A 311 3.38 -12.36 -7.73
C GLY A 311 2.15 -13.09 -7.18
N LEU A 312 1.71 -12.73 -5.97
CA LEU A 312 0.48 -13.26 -5.36
C LEU A 312 -0.76 -12.92 -6.20
N ARG A 313 -0.92 -11.64 -6.56
CA ARG A 313 -2.03 -11.17 -7.41
C ARG A 313 -2.08 -11.91 -8.74
N ALA A 314 -0.93 -12.09 -9.39
CA ALA A 314 -0.81 -12.81 -10.64
C ALA A 314 -1.21 -14.29 -10.49
N ALA A 315 -0.73 -14.97 -9.46
CA ALA A 315 -1.07 -16.37 -9.19
C ALA A 315 -2.58 -16.57 -8.96
N LEU A 316 -3.18 -15.77 -8.09
CA LEU A 316 -4.62 -15.85 -7.80
C LEU A 316 -5.46 -15.54 -9.04
N THR A 317 -5.13 -14.47 -9.77
CA THR A 317 -5.88 -14.08 -10.97
C THR A 317 -5.80 -15.16 -12.07
N LYS A 318 -4.61 -15.72 -12.31
CA LYS A 318 -4.42 -16.78 -13.30
C LYS A 318 -5.14 -18.06 -12.90
N GLY A 319 -5.09 -18.46 -11.63
CA GLY A 319 -5.78 -19.65 -11.13
C GLY A 319 -7.30 -19.54 -11.24
N VAL A 320 -7.89 -18.40 -10.82
CA VAL A 320 -9.34 -18.16 -10.97
C VAL A 320 -9.75 -18.23 -12.46
N ARG A 321 -9.00 -17.59 -13.37
CA ARG A 321 -9.28 -17.66 -14.80
C ARG A 321 -9.16 -19.08 -15.35
N ALA A 322 -8.08 -19.79 -15.03
CA ALA A 322 -7.84 -21.15 -15.51
C ALA A 322 -8.95 -22.11 -15.04
N TYR A 323 -9.39 -21.98 -13.78
CA TYR A 323 -10.50 -22.77 -13.27
C TYR A 323 -11.83 -22.37 -13.93
N ALA A 324 -12.07 -21.08 -14.17
CA ALA A 324 -13.26 -20.61 -14.89
C ALA A 324 -13.30 -21.16 -16.34
N GLU A 325 -12.16 -21.23 -17.02
CA GLU A 325 -12.02 -21.85 -18.34
C GLU A 325 -12.24 -23.37 -18.28
N LEU A 326 -11.72 -24.04 -17.25
CA LEU A 326 -11.91 -25.48 -17.03
C LEU A 326 -13.39 -25.85 -16.89
N ILE A 327 -14.18 -25.03 -16.19
CA ILE A 327 -15.64 -25.21 -16.07
C ILE A 327 -16.41 -24.61 -17.26
N SER A 328 -15.72 -24.17 -18.33
CA SER A 328 -16.29 -23.58 -19.54
C SER A 328 -17.14 -22.32 -19.30
N HIS A 329 -16.78 -21.51 -18.31
CA HIS A 329 -17.47 -20.25 -18.03
C HIS A 329 -17.17 -19.20 -19.11
N ARG A 330 -18.18 -18.76 -19.86
CA ARG A 330 -18.03 -17.91 -21.06
C ARG A 330 -17.33 -16.57 -20.84
N LYS A 331 -17.36 -16.06 -19.61
CA LYS A 331 -16.76 -14.76 -19.23
C LYS A 331 -15.39 -14.88 -18.55
N ALA A 332 -14.77 -16.06 -18.53
CA ALA A 332 -13.49 -16.27 -17.85
C ALA A 332 -12.40 -15.27 -18.28
N GLY A 333 -12.28 -14.99 -19.59
CA GLY A 333 -11.31 -14.03 -20.12
C GLY A 333 -11.54 -12.56 -19.76
N GLN A 334 -12.69 -12.22 -19.14
CA GLN A 334 -13.01 -10.85 -18.72
C GLN A 334 -12.53 -10.51 -17.31
N ILE A 335 -12.27 -11.54 -16.48
CA ILE A 335 -11.82 -11.40 -15.08
C ILE A 335 -10.45 -10.73 -15.07
N THR A 336 -10.23 -9.74 -14.21
CA THR A 336 -8.95 -9.04 -14.02
C THR A 336 -8.48 -9.14 -12.57
N SER A 337 -7.26 -8.69 -12.31
CA SER A 337 -6.70 -8.68 -10.95
C SER A 337 -7.59 -7.91 -9.98
N ASP A 338 -8.12 -6.77 -10.38
CA ASP A 338 -8.99 -5.95 -9.52
C ASP A 338 -10.26 -6.72 -9.13
N ASP A 339 -10.83 -7.50 -10.06
CA ASP A 339 -12.05 -8.28 -9.82
C ASP A 339 -11.82 -9.40 -8.78
N VAL A 340 -10.59 -9.89 -8.65
CA VAL A 340 -10.20 -10.91 -7.66
C VAL A 340 -9.76 -10.28 -6.34
N MET A 341 -9.08 -9.14 -6.39
CA MET A 341 -8.38 -8.58 -5.22
C MET A 341 -9.20 -7.54 -4.44
N ASN A 342 -10.22 -6.90 -5.04
CA ASN A 342 -10.98 -5.81 -4.41
C ASN A 342 -11.89 -6.24 -3.26
N SER A 343 -12.07 -7.55 -3.04
CA SER A 343 -12.72 -8.10 -1.84
C SER A 343 -11.79 -9.08 -1.10
N ALA A 344 -10.51 -9.14 -1.50
CA ALA A 344 -9.56 -10.06 -0.90
C ALA A 344 -8.97 -9.44 0.36
N GLN A 345 -8.94 -10.25 1.42
CA GLN A 345 -8.25 -9.96 2.67
C GLN A 345 -7.17 -11.01 2.85
N GLY A 346 -5.92 -10.58 3.00
CA GLY A 346 -4.83 -11.53 2.99
C GLY A 346 -3.53 -11.05 3.57
N LEU A 347 -2.68 -12.03 3.84
CA LEU A 347 -1.35 -11.91 4.40
C LEU A 347 -0.37 -12.66 3.51
N LEU A 348 0.80 -12.06 3.31
CA LEU A 348 1.89 -12.64 2.52
C LEU A 348 3.22 -12.40 3.23
N SER A 349 3.97 -13.46 3.50
CA SER A 349 5.34 -13.37 4.01
C SER A 349 6.28 -14.09 3.06
N VAL A 350 7.35 -13.42 2.65
CA VAL A 350 8.40 -13.99 1.81
C VAL A 350 9.77 -13.85 2.47
N PHE A 351 10.56 -14.92 2.41
CA PHE A 351 11.96 -14.89 2.80
C PHE A 351 12.83 -14.97 1.54
N ILE A 352 13.53 -13.89 1.21
CA ILE A 352 14.44 -13.85 0.06
C ILE A 352 15.84 -13.46 0.48
N ARG A 353 16.80 -13.87 -0.33
CA ARG A 353 18.19 -13.47 -0.19
C ARG A 353 18.38 -12.07 -0.76
N ASP A 354 19.15 -11.24 -0.06
CA ASP A 354 19.53 -9.89 -0.49
C ASP A 354 18.35 -9.03 -1.02
N PRO A 355 17.24 -8.85 -0.26
CA PRO A 355 16.09 -8.07 -0.72
C PRO A 355 16.46 -6.62 -1.08
N GLN A 356 15.80 -6.06 -2.08
CA GLN A 356 15.95 -4.66 -2.46
C GLN A 356 14.66 -3.93 -2.16
N PHE A 357 14.76 -2.82 -1.42
CA PHE A 357 13.63 -1.98 -1.07
C PHE A 357 13.77 -0.58 -1.67
N GLN A 358 12.63 0.08 -1.88
CA GLN A 358 12.61 1.50 -2.20
C GLN A 358 12.83 2.31 -0.92
N GLY A 359 14.00 2.95 -0.83
CA GLY A 359 14.38 3.79 0.31
C GLY A 359 14.69 3.03 1.60
N GLN A 360 15.03 3.77 2.65
CA GLN A 360 15.46 3.21 3.94
C GLN A 360 14.29 2.70 4.79
N THR A 361 13.09 3.26 4.63
CA THR A 361 11.90 2.84 5.41
C THR A 361 11.38 1.46 5.01
N LYS A 362 11.94 0.85 3.94
CA LYS A 362 11.61 -0.48 3.43
C LYS A 362 10.13 -0.67 3.08
N ASP A 363 9.45 0.41 2.71
CA ASP A 363 7.99 0.41 2.53
C ASP A 363 7.52 -0.41 1.31
N LYS A 364 8.38 -0.58 0.30
CA LYS A 364 8.08 -1.28 -0.96
C LYS A 364 9.22 -2.17 -1.42
N LEU A 365 8.93 -3.43 -1.73
CA LEU A 365 9.91 -4.37 -2.29
C LEU A 365 10.09 -4.16 -3.81
N SER A 366 11.35 -4.10 -4.26
CA SER A 366 11.73 -3.95 -5.66
C SER A 366 12.56 -5.12 -6.22
N SER A 367 12.82 -6.17 -5.43
CA SER A 367 13.50 -7.39 -5.87
C SER A 367 12.76 -8.08 -7.02
N SER A 368 13.39 -8.19 -8.20
CA SER A 368 12.76 -8.69 -9.42
C SER A 368 12.43 -10.20 -9.40
N ASP A 369 13.17 -10.98 -8.62
CA ASP A 369 13.00 -12.42 -8.45
C ASP A 369 11.80 -12.78 -7.55
N ALA A 370 11.41 -11.88 -6.63
CA ALA A 370 10.33 -12.11 -5.67
C ALA A 370 8.98 -12.39 -6.35
N THR A 371 8.67 -11.74 -7.48
CA THR A 371 7.44 -12.03 -8.25
C THR A 371 7.38 -13.50 -8.66
N ARG A 372 8.47 -14.02 -9.25
CA ARG A 372 8.55 -15.40 -9.74
C ARG A 372 8.53 -16.41 -8.59
N ILE A 373 9.21 -16.10 -7.48
CA ILE A 373 9.25 -16.96 -6.29
C ILE A 373 7.84 -17.15 -5.74
N VAL A 374 7.12 -16.05 -5.51
CA VAL A 374 5.75 -16.09 -4.97
C VAL A 374 4.79 -16.72 -5.96
N GLU A 375 4.83 -16.33 -7.23
CA GLU A 375 3.92 -16.89 -8.24
C GLU A 375 4.04 -18.42 -8.35
N ASN A 376 5.28 -18.93 -8.42
CA ASN A 376 5.52 -20.38 -8.50
C ASN A 376 5.09 -21.13 -7.23
N ALA A 377 5.32 -20.54 -6.05
CA ALA A 377 4.91 -21.17 -4.79
C ALA A 377 3.38 -21.25 -4.66
N VAL A 378 2.67 -20.21 -5.09
CA VAL A 378 1.23 -20.08 -4.88
C VAL A 378 0.42 -20.80 -5.96
N ARG A 379 0.83 -20.73 -7.23
CA ARG A 379 0.01 -21.16 -8.37
C ARG A 379 -0.49 -22.61 -8.24
N ASP A 380 0.42 -23.57 -8.10
CA ASP A 380 0.06 -24.98 -8.09
C ASP A 380 -0.76 -25.35 -6.83
N ASN A 381 -0.48 -24.69 -5.70
CA ASN A 381 -1.27 -24.85 -4.47
C ASN A 381 -2.67 -24.27 -4.59
N PHE A 382 -2.81 -23.15 -5.30
CA PHE A 382 -4.11 -22.52 -5.53
C PHE A 382 -4.96 -23.34 -6.49
N ASP A 383 -4.36 -23.89 -7.56
CA ASP A 383 -5.03 -24.82 -8.47
C ASP A 383 -5.53 -26.06 -7.70
N HIS A 384 -4.71 -26.61 -6.80
CA HIS A 384 -5.12 -27.73 -5.93
C HIS A 384 -6.26 -27.34 -4.97
N TRP A 385 -6.20 -26.16 -4.37
CA TRP A 385 -7.24 -25.66 -3.48
C TRP A 385 -8.59 -25.48 -4.20
N LEU A 386 -8.58 -24.93 -5.42
CA LEU A 386 -9.77 -24.79 -6.27
C LEU A 386 -10.34 -26.17 -6.69
N ALA A 387 -9.46 -27.14 -6.96
CA ALA A 387 -9.89 -28.50 -7.28
C ALA A 387 -10.43 -29.27 -6.06
N GLY A 388 -9.96 -28.95 -4.85
CA GLY A 388 -10.31 -29.63 -3.61
C GLY A 388 -11.73 -29.35 -3.10
N SER A 389 -12.34 -28.23 -3.48
CA SER A 389 -13.74 -27.91 -3.17
C SER A 389 -14.43 -27.25 -4.36
N THR A 390 -15.12 -28.05 -5.17
CA THR A 390 -15.79 -27.57 -6.39
C THR A 390 -16.87 -26.54 -6.12
N ASN A 391 -17.56 -26.62 -4.97
CA ASN A 391 -18.59 -25.65 -4.60
C ASN A 391 -17.97 -24.29 -4.24
N ASP A 392 -16.89 -24.27 -3.47
CA ASP A 392 -16.24 -23.02 -3.05
C ASP A 392 -15.53 -22.35 -4.23
N ALA A 393 -14.88 -23.14 -5.09
CA ALA A 393 -14.26 -22.63 -6.31
C ALA A 393 -15.28 -22.02 -7.29
N LYS A 394 -16.45 -22.66 -7.46
CA LYS A 394 -17.55 -22.10 -8.26
C LYS A 394 -18.05 -20.77 -7.69
N ARG A 395 -18.30 -20.69 -6.37
CA ARG A 395 -18.71 -19.45 -5.71
C ARG A 395 -17.70 -18.33 -5.94
N LEU A 396 -16.40 -18.63 -5.81
CA LEU A 396 -15.35 -17.66 -6.05
C LEU A 396 -15.34 -17.18 -7.51
N VAL A 397 -15.46 -18.09 -8.48
CA VAL A 397 -15.51 -17.72 -9.91
C VAL A 397 -16.74 -16.88 -10.23
N GLU A 398 -17.92 -17.28 -9.77
CA GLU A 398 -19.17 -16.54 -9.98
C GLU A 398 -19.06 -15.12 -9.43
N PHE A 399 -18.57 -14.98 -8.20
CA PHE A 399 -18.31 -13.67 -7.60
C PHE A 399 -17.34 -12.82 -8.43
N CYS A 400 -16.20 -13.38 -8.86
CA CYS A 400 -15.23 -12.64 -9.69
C CYS A 400 -15.82 -12.19 -11.03
N VAL A 401 -16.72 -12.99 -11.61
CA VAL A 401 -17.43 -12.64 -12.85
C VAL A 401 -18.41 -11.49 -12.61
N GLU A 402 -19.15 -11.52 -11.50
CA GLU A 402 -20.06 -10.42 -11.13
C GLU A 402 -19.30 -9.10 -10.96
N GLN A 403 -18.14 -9.15 -10.28
CA GLN A 403 -17.26 -7.99 -10.15
C GLN A 403 -16.76 -7.47 -11.52
N ALA A 404 -16.39 -8.38 -12.41
CA ALA A 404 -15.98 -8.02 -13.77
C ALA A 404 -17.11 -7.35 -14.57
N ASP A 405 -18.34 -7.86 -14.47
CA ASP A 405 -19.52 -7.29 -15.10
C ASP A 405 -19.84 -5.88 -14.56
N GLU A 406 -19.78 -5.69 -13.25
CA GLU A 406 -19.94 -4.38 -12.63
C GLU A 406 -18.89 -3.37 -13.12
N ARG A 407 -17.62 -3.78 -13.15
CA ARG A 407 -16.53 -2.94 -13.65
C ARG A 407 -16.76 -2.51 -15.10
N LEU A 408 -17.17 -3.43 -15.97
CA LEU A 408 -17.48 -3.15 -17.37
C LEU A 408 -18.68 -2.20 -17.51
N LYS A 409 -19.74 -2.40 -16.70
CA LYS A 409 -20.90 -1.51 -16.66
C LYS A 409 -20.51 -0.08 -16.23
N ARG A 410 -19.75 0.07 -15.14
CA ARG A 410 -19.26 1.38 -14.67
C ARG A 410 -18.37 2.07 -15.71
N LYS A 411 -17.54 1.29 -16.44
CA LYS A 411 -16.71 1.82 -17.53
C LYS A 411 -17.58 2.33 -18.69
N ALA A 412 -18.58 1.57 -19.11
CA ALA A 412 -19.51 1.98 -20.17
C ALA A 412 -20.30 3.23 -19.78
N GLU A 413 -20.78 3.33 -18.53
CA GLU A 413 -21.47 4.51 -18.01
C GLU A 413 -20.57 5.76 -18.05
N LYS A 414 -19.30 5.64 -17.62
CA LYS A 414 -18.32 6.74 -17.69
C LYS A 414 -18.02 7.16 -19.14
N GLU A 415 -17.95 6.22 -20.08
CA GLU A 415 -17.75 6.52 -21.50
C GLU A 415 -18.97 7.22 -22.12
N VAL A 416 -20.19 6.82 -21.75
CA VAL A 416 -21.44 7.51 -22.13
C VAL A 416 -21.46 8.93 -21.54
N GLN A 417 -21.09 9.12 -20.28
CA GLN A 417 -21.01 10.45 -19.65
C GLN A 417 -19.94 11.34 -20.29
N ARG A 418 -18.74 10.82 -20.56
CA ARG A 418 -17.68 11.56 -21.26
C ARG A 418 -18.06 11.93 -22.69
N SER A 419 -18.73 11.03 -23.41
CA SER A 419 -19.20 11.32 -24.77
C SER A 419 -20.38 12.32 -24.80
N ALA A 420 -21.14 12.43 -23.71
CA ALA A 420 -22.17 13.47 -23.54
C ALA A 420 -21.57 14.86 -23.19
N ALA A 421 -20.52 14.91 -22.35
CA ALA A 421 -19.98 16.17 -21.83
C ALA A 421 -19.19 17.03 -22.84
N GLY A 422 -18.79 16.48 -24.00
CA GLY A 422 -17.98 17.17 -25.00
C GLY A 422 -18.62 17.34 -26.38
N ARG A 423 -19.84 16.84 -26.60
CA ARG A 423 -20.52 16.99 -27.88
C ARG A 423 -21.25 18.33 -27.93
N ARG A 424 -20.72 19.26 -28.72
CA ARG A 424 -21.55 20.22 -29.48
C ARG A 424 -22.68 19.37 -30.08
N LEU A 425 -23.93 19.58 -29.65
CA LEU A 425 -25.07 18.72 -30.01
C LEU A 425 -25.00 18.43 -31.51
N ARG A 426 -24.67 17.18 -31.87
CA ARG A 426 -24.54 16.80 -33.28
C ARG A 426 -25.96 16.59 -33.76
N LEU A 427 -26.61 17.67 -34.18
CA LEU A 427 -27.99 17.62 -34.65
C LEU A 427 -28.14 16.57 -35.76
N PRO A 428 -29.30 15.90 -35.87
CA PRO A 428 -29.53 14.94 -36.94
C PRO A 428 -29.23 15.58 -38.30
N GLY A 429 -28.52 14.88 -39.18
CA GLY A 429 -28.13 15.44 -40.49
C GLY A 429 -29.31 15.80 -41.40
N LYS A 430 -30.51 15.29 -41.10
CA LYS A 430 -31.76 15.62 -41.79
C LYS A 430 -32.48 16.85 -41.22
N LEU A 431 -32.15 17.25 -39.98
CA LEU A 431 -32.80 18.37 -39.32
C LEU A 431 -32.39 19.67 -40.02
N ALA A 432 -33.37 20.38 -40.58
CA ALA A 432 -33.19 21.78 -40.91
C ALA A 432 -33.56 22.59 -39.67
N ASP A 433 -32.57 23.12 -38.95
CA ASP A 433 -32.85 23.85 -37.70
C ASP A 433 -33.29 25.31 -37.96
N CYS A 434 -33.86 25.96 -36.94
CA CYS A 434 -34.13 27.40 -36.94
C CYS A 434 -32.86 28.18 -36.53
N THR A 435 -32.78 29.47 -36.86
CA THR A 435 -31.58 30.27 -36.51
C THR A 435 -31.60 30.79 -35.08
N VAL A 436 -32.79 30.98 -34.48
CA VAL A 436 -32.93 31.33 -33.07
C VAL A 436 -32.59 30.10 -32.22
N GLN A 437 -31.71 30.28 -31.23
CA GLN A 437 -31.26 29.20 -30.33
C GLN A 437 -32.07 29.09 -29.04
N ALA A 438 -32.93 30.06 -28.73
CA ALA A 438 -33.81 30.01 -27.58
C ALA A 438 -35.05 29.16 -27.90
N ALA A 439 -35.51 28.36 -26.93
CA ALA A 439 -36.72 27.55 -27.12
C ALA A 439 -37.97 28.43 -27.31
N ALA A 440 -38.11 29.49 -26.51
CA ALA A 440 -39.30 30.34 -26.49
C ALA A 440 -39.64 30.92 -27.88
N GLY A 441 -40.86 30.68 -28.35
CA GLY A 441 -41.34 31.15 -29.65
C GLY A 441 -40.78 30.39 -30.87
N THR A 442 -40.08 29.27 -30.67
CA THR A 442 -39.62 28.40 -31.76
C THR A 442 -40.48 27.16 -31.90
N GLU A 443 -40.56 26.63 -33.11
CA GLU A 443 -41.43 25.53 -33.48
C GLU A 443 -40.62 24.47 -34.25
N ILE A 444 -40.88 23.19 -33.99
CA ILE A 444 -40.37 22.09 -34.82
C ILE A 444 -41.53 21.37 -35.50
N PHE A 445 -41.44 21.18 -36.82
CA PHE A 445 -42.38 20.43 -37.63
C PHE A 445 -41.81 19.04 -37.93
N LEU A 446 -42.53 18.01 -37.51
CA LEU A 446 -42.28 16.61 -37.83
C LEU A 446 -43.08 16.27 -39.09
N VAL A 447 -42.39 15.97 -40.19
CA VAL A 447 -43.00 15.84 -41.52
C VAL A 447 -42.79 14.45 -42.11
N GLU A 448 -43.76 13.97 -42.89
CA GLU A 448 -43.69 12.65 -43.53
C GLU A 448 -42.81 12.69 -44.79
N GLY A 449 -41.62 12.10 -44.68
CA GLY A 449 -40.69 11.93 -45.79
C GLY A 449 -39.96 13.20 -46.24
N ASP A 450 -38.99 13.00 -47.12
CA ASP A 450 -38.14 14.10 -47.62
C ASP A 450 -38.90 15.02 -48.61
N SER A 451 -39.97 14.53 -49.24
CA SER A 451 -40.79 15.31 -50.19
C SER A 451 -41.54 16.44 -49.48
N ALA A 452 -42.33 16.10 -48.45
CA ALA A 452 -43.00 17.09 -47.60
C ALA A 452 -41.97 17.96 -46.87
N GLY A 453 -40.86 17.37 -46.40
CA GLY A 453 -39.77 18.12 -45.78
C GLY A 453 -39.08 19.13 -46.69
N GLY A 454 -38.93 18.84 -47.98
CA GLY A 454 -38.40 19.79 -48.96
C GLY A 454 -39.29 21.01 -49.11
N SER A 455 -40.60 20.79 -49.28
CA SER A 455 -41.60 21.85 -49.43
C SER A 455 -41.74 22.69 -48.15
N ALA A 456 -41.84 22.04 -47.00
CA ALA A 456 -41.92 22.71 -45.70
C ALA A 456 -40.66 23.54 -45.42
N LYS A 457 -39.47 23.01 -45.74
CA LYS A 457 -38.21 23.73 -45.58
C LYS A 457 -38.13 25.01 -46.43
N GLN A 458 -38.73 25.01 -47.61
CA GLN A 458 -38.75 26.19 -48.49
C GLN A 458 -39.75 27.25 -48.04
N ALA A 459 -40.89 26.85 -47.46
CA ALA A 459 -41.96 27.75 -47.06
C ALA A 459 -41.82 28.34 -45.64
N ARG A 460 -41.01 27.71 -44.78
CA ARG A 460 -40.91 28.08 -43.36
C ARG A 460 -40.30 29.46 -43.13
N ASP A 461 -40.61 30.04 -41.96
CA ASP A 461 -39.77 31.07 -41.37
C ASP A 461 -38.50 30.43 -40.78
N ARG A 462 -37.37 30.61 -41.46
CA ARG A 462 -36.07 30.08 -41.01
C ARG A 462 -35.64 30.58 -39.63
N ALA A 463 -36.19 31.71 -39.17
CA ALA A 463 -35.83 32.29 -37.88
C ALA A 463 -36.31 31.42 -36.72
N THR A 464 -37.56 30.96 -36.80
CA THR A 464 -38.28 30.35 -35.68
C THR A 464 -38.71 28.90 -35.93
N GLN A 465 -38.69 28.42 -37.17
CA GLN A 465 -39.25 27.12 -37.53
C GLN A 465 -38.19 26.11 -37.99
N ALA A 466 -38.12 24.97 -37.30
CA ALA A 466 -37.29 23.81 -37.62
C ALA A 466 -38.11 22.72 -38.33
N ILE A 467 -37.50 21.97 -39.25
CA ILE A 467 -38.15 20.88 -40.00
C ILE A 467 -37.36 19.59 -39.82
N LEU A 468 -38.02 18.53 -39.36
CA LEU A 468 -37.46 17.18 -39.24
C LEU A 468 -38.26 16.19 -40.09
N PRO A 469 -37.73 15.77 -41.26
CA PRO A 469 -38.36 14.73 -42.08
C PRO A 469 -38.11 13.34 -41.51
N LEU A 470 -39.19 12.60 -41.29
CA LEU A 470 -39.17 11.21 -40.80
C LEU A 470 -39.45 10.26 -41.97
N ARG A 471 -38.62 9.22 -42.13
CA ARG A 471 -38.76 8.28 -43.26
C ARG A 471 -39.45 6.98 -42.85
N GLY A 472 -40.50 6.63 -43.61
CA GLY A 472 -41.23 5.38 -43.41
C GLY A 472 -42.07 5.38 -42.13
N LYS A 473 -42.66 4.23 -41.81
CA LYS A 473 -43.48 4.08 -40.60
C LYS A 473 -42.58 4.06 -39.37
N ILE A 474 -42.86 4.94 -38.41
CA ILE A 474 -42.19 4.94 -37.10
C ILE A 474 -42.45 3.61 -36.41
N LEU A 475 -41.42 3.06 -35.75
CA LEU A 475 -41.52 1.83 -34.98
C LEU A 475 -42.60 1.96 -33.89
N ASN A 476 -43.47 0.97 -33.77
CA ASN A 476 -44.44 0.91 -32.68
C ASN A 476 -43.72 0.62 -31.35
N VAL A 477 -43.54 1.69 -30.56
CA VAL A 477 -42.84 1.66 -29.27
C VAL A 477 -43.58 0.88 -28.18
N ALA A 478 -44.90 0.71 -28.27
CA ALA A 478 -45.69 -0.03 -27.28
C ALA A 478 -45.44 -1.55 -27.35
N SER A 479 -45.06 -2.06 -28.53
CA SER A 479 -44.85 -3.49 -28.79
C SER A 479 -43.37 -3.90 -28.88
N ALA A 480 -42.44 -2.96 -28.78
CA ALA A 480 -41.01 -3.20 -29.03
C ALA A 480 -40.22 -3.35 -27.73
N ALA A 481 -39.34 -4.35 -27.67
CA ALA A 481 -38.40 -4.51 -26.55
C ALA A 481 -37.40 -3.34 -26.50
N GLU A 482 -36.97 -2.92 -25.30
CA GLU A 482 -36.12 -1.73 -25.08
C GLU A 482 -34.85 -1.68 -25.96
N GLY A 483 -34.21 -2.83 -26.20
CA GLY A 483 -33.03 -2.92 -27.06
C GLY A 483 -33.28 -2.55 -28.54
N LYS A 484 -34.50 -2.75 -29.05
CA LYS A 484 -34.88 -2.33 -30.42
C LYS A 484 -35.16 -0.84 -30.52
N LEU A 485 -35.58 -0.19 -29.43
CA LEU A 485 -35.82 1.26 -29.39
C LEU A 485 -34.51 2.03 -29.60
N ALA A 486 -33.45 1.61 -28.91
CA ALA A 486 -32.13 2.24 -29.00
C ALA A 486 -31.45 2.10 -30.38
N GLN A 487 -31.86 1.11 -31.18
CA GLN A 487 -31.31 0.86 -32.51
C GLN A 487 -32.09 1.55 -33.64
N ASN A 488 -33.27 2.11 -33.36
CA ASN A 488 -34.06 2.78 -34.39
C ASN A 488 -33.54 4.19 -34.66
N LYS A 489 -33.07 4.43 -35.88
CA LYS A 489 -32.48 5.71 -36.29
C LYS A 489 -33.46 6.88 -36.24
N GLU A 490 -34.72 6.69 -36.63
CA GLU A 490 -35.71 7.79 -36.64
C GLU A 490 -36.10 8.20 -35.22
N LEU A 491 -36.22 7.24 -34.29
CA LEU A 491 -36.41 7.54 -32.87
C LEU A 491 -35.18 8.23 -32.26
N ALA A 492 -33.97 7.78 -32.60
CA ALA A 492 -32.73 8.41 -32.14
C ALA A 492 -32.61 9.85 -32.65
N ASP A 493 -32.94 10.09 -33.93
CA ASP A 493 -32.95 11.42 -34.54
C ASP A 493 -34.00 12.33 -33.89
N LEU A 494 -35.19 11.81 -33.57
CA LEU A 494 -36.25 12.56 -32.87
C LEU A 494 -35.83 12.97 -31.45
N VAL A 495 -35.31 12.03 -30.65
CA VAL A 495 -34.84 12.31 -29.28
C VAL A 495 -33.71 13.34 -29.30
N LEU A 496 -32.80 13.24 -30.26
CA LEU A 496 -31.70 14.17 -30.43
C LEU A 496 -32.15 15.56 -30.88
N ALA A 497 -33.16 15.64 -31.75
CA ALA A 497 -33.75 16.91 -32.18
C ALA A 497 -34.48 17.61 -31.03
N LEU A 498 -35.25 16.89 -30.21
CA LEU A 498 -36.01 17.47 -29.11
C LEU A 498 -35.13 17.84 -27.90
N GLY A 499 -34.06 17.08 -27.64
CA GLY A 499 -33.07 17.38 -26.60
C GLY A 499 -33.48 17.05 -25.16
N CYS A 500 -34.77 16.81 -24.90
CA CYS A 500 -35.34 16.61 -23.56
C CYS A 500 -35.16 15.21 -22.95
N GLY A 501 -34.47 14.29 -23.61
CA GLY A 501 -34.36 12.89 -23.16
C GLY A 501 -35.67 12.11 -23.20
N THR A 502 -35.70 10.91 -22.61
CA THR A 502 -36.87 10.01 -22.58
C THR A 502 -37.03 9.32 -21.22
N GLY A 503 -38.26 8.90 -20.89
CA GLY A 503 -38.57 8.11 -19.69
C GLY A 503 -38.09 8.78 -18.39
N SER A 504 -37.37 8.03 -17.56
CA SER A 504 -36.80 8.53 -16.30
C SER A 504 -35.70 9.59 -16.48
N ARG A 505 -35.18 9.77 -17.71
CA ARG A 505 -34.19 10.80 -18.06
C ARG A 505 -34.84 12.02 -18.73
N TYR A 506 -36.16 12.08 -18.81
CA TYR A 506 -36.88 13.20 -19.39
C TYR A 506 -36.70 14.47 -18.55
N ARG A 507 -36.45 15.59 -19.22
CA ARG A 507 -36.32 16.92 -18.64
C ARG A 507 -37.05 17.92 -19.53
N GLN A 508 -38.15 18.49 -19.02
CA GLN A 508 -38.94 19.49 -19.74
C GLN A 508 -38.09 20.72 -20.13
N ASP A 509 -37.24 21.18 -19.20
CA ASP A 509 -36.43 22.39 -19.37
C ASP A 509 -35.36 22.23 -20.48
N ASP A 510 -35.01 21.00 -20.84
CA ASP A 510 -34.05 20.68 -21.90
C ASP A 510 -34.72 20.61 -23.30
N LEU A 511 -36.05 20.81 -23.38
CA LEU A 511 -36.79 20.81 -24.64
C LEU A 511 -36.37 22.00 -25.52
N ARG A 512 -35.90 21.71 -26.73
CA ARG A 512 -35.28 22.71 -27.62
C ARG A 512 -36.26 23.65 -28.33
N TYR A 513 -37.54 23.31 -28.37
CA TYR A 513 -38.56 24.05 -29.10
C TYR A 513 -39.80 24.24 -28.22
N ASP A 514 -40.41 25.42 -28.29
CA ASP A 514 -41.63 25.75 -27.54
C ASP A 514 -42.83 24.94 -28.05
N LYS A 515 -42.89 24.66 -29.36
CA LYS A 515 -43.94 23.84 -29.96
C LYS A 515 -43.37 22.69 -30.79
N VAL A 516 -43.93 21.50 -30.58
CA VAL A 516 -43.69 20.32 -31.42
C VAL A 516 -44.95 20.06 -32.24
N ILE A 517 -44.86 20.24 -33.55
CA ILE A 517 -46.00 20.19 -34.48
C ILE A 517 -45.83 18.95 -35.36
N ILE A 518 -46.84 18.08 -35.36
CA ILE A 518 -46.88 16.91 -36.23
C ILE A 518 -47.66 17.32 -37.48
N MET A 519 -46.98 17.34 -38.63
CA MET A 519 -47.55 17.74 -39.92
C MET A 519 -47.52 16.54 -40.87
N THR A 520 -48.64 15.83 -40.93
CA THR A 520 -48.85 14.62 -41.72
C THR A 520 -50.04 14.79 -42.65
N ASP A 521 -50.10 13.99 -43.72
CA ASP A 521 -51.25 13.93 -44.63
C ASP A 521 -52.49 13.28 -43.99
#